data_AF-A0A8T7D2D8-F1
#
_entry.id   AF-A0A8T7D2D8-F1
#
_cell.length_a   1.000
_cell.length_b   1.000
_cell.length_c   1.000
_cell.angle_alpha   90.00
_cell.angle_beta   90.00
_cell.angle_gamma   90.00
#
_symmetry.space_group_name_H-M   'P 1'
#
loop_
_entity.id
_entity.type
_entity.pdbx_description
1 polymer ?
#
loop_
_entity_poly.entity_id
_entity_poly.type
_entity_poly.pdbx_seq_one_letter_code
_entity_poly.pdbx_strand_id
1 'polypeptide(L)'
;MLHAPYNFVPLSGWIYHPSWAKAISHDLPLQGGLNGTLQIELTAHTPILVGGRGRKATKDREGSVEFVRLPDGNFAIPGSTLKGMARSIIEIAGFGKMRQVDDRWLSFRDLNLPAYRENLTTEVERKTYRPLAESGWLSFTGTKWEIVPCQHARVEQSVLIERAQKQGIQGAEDIRYRKTANSAHQKYEIWGDNLETDFTLEPAKPHTHAAGIRLEYARVTNLGAGSHHGRIVFTGQPSDNDGKPRRKHMEFIFHGDGQPEDVDDGVIRAFLHIHENGKEWQARWREAIQRGDRVPVFFLRDDHRRIASLGLAQMYRLPYSYSIGQTIDHSHPDHRSEYFHDLPELLFGVVNQPPEENQQKPAPNLKGRISFGLARHMGEPEEQRELPTTILGAPKPSYFPAYIRQEGERVQSHKTYLNKDAEVHGWKRYPVRPRAERQQPTREQAENKKVQVRLNPLAAGASFVATVRFHNLLPQELGALVWVLEWGGDAGKRHAIGMGKSMGFGQTSIRITAGQYRENGPHLLTEDGWQPVDGERLTQWRARFET
;
A
#
# COMPACT_ATOMS: atom_id res chain seq x y z
N MET A 1 25.61 -5.92 -1.96
CA MET A 1 24.83 -4.75 -2.44
C MET A 1 23.51 -5.30 -2.96
N LEU A 2 22.38 -4.97 -2.32
CA LEU A 2 21.06 -5.41 -2.79
C LEU A 2 20.71 -4.60 -4.05
N HIS A 3 20.68 -5.23 -5.22
CA HIS A 3 20.34 -4.55 -6.47
C HIS A 3 18.81 -4.52 -6.63
N ALA A 4 18.16 -3.41 -6.29
CA ALA A 4 16.75 -3.22 -6.61
C ALA A 4 16.58 -3.06 -8.14
N PRO A 5 15.51 -3.60 -8.77
CA PRO A 5 15.30 -3.46 -10.21
C PRO A 5 14.74 -2.08 -10.59
N TYR A 6 14.54 -1.19 -9.62
CA TYR A 6 14.00 0.16 -9.74
C TYR A 6 14.91 1.16 -9.04
N ASN A 7 14.76 2.42 -9.39
CA ASN A 7 15.35 3.57 -8.71
C ASN A 7 14.25 4.62 -8.46
N PHE A 8 14.60 5.75 -7.86
CA PHE A 8 13.67 6.84 -7.57
C PHE A 8 14.16 8.13 -8.21
N VAL A 9 13.25 8.90 -8.81
CA VAL A 9 13.49 10.31 -9.07
C VAL A 9 13.15 11.05 -7.77
N PRO A 10 14.10 11.80 -7.17
CA PRO A 10 13.85 12.52 -5.93
C PRO A 10 12.58 13.36 -5.99
N LEU A 11 11.90 13.46 -4.85
CA LEU A 11 10.76 14.34 -4.74
C LEU A 11 11.25 15.81 -4.79
N SER A 12 10.52 16.66 -5.50
CA SER A 12 10.91 18.07 -5.66
C SER A 12 10.79 18.81 -4.32
N GLY A 13 11.70 19.73 -4.03
CA GLY A 13 11.57 20.63 -2.88
C GLY A 13 10.58 21.78 -3.10
N TRP A 14 9.92 21.83 -4.27
CA TRP A 14 8.95 22.86 -4.66
C TRP A 14 7.93 22.28 -5.63
N ILE A 15 6.72 22.84 -5.67
CA ILE A 15 5.65 22.45 -6.60
C ILE A 15 5.40 23.59 -7.59
N TYR A 16 5.26 23.26 -8.87
CA TYR A 16 4.91 24.27 -9.86
C TYR A 16 3.43 24.64 -9.77
N HIS A 17 3.15 25.93 -9.59
CA HIS A 17 1.80 26.50 -9.49
C HIS A 17 1.49 27.28 -10.77
N PRO A 18 0.76 26.69 -11.74
CA PRO A 18 0.41 27.40 -12.96
C PRO A 18 -0.43 28.64 -12.65
N SER A 19 0.02 29.82 -13.08
CA SER A 19 -0.66 31.10 -12.79
C SER A 19 -2.09 31.16 -13.35
N TRP A 20 -2.36 30.40 -14.41
CA TRP A 20 -3.67 30.29 -15.05
C TRP A 20 -4.59 29.23 -14.43
N ALA A 21 -4.17 28.51 -13.38
CA ALA A 21 -4.93 27.39 -12.81
C ALA A 21 -6.38 27.76 -12.43
N LYS A 22 -6.58 28.98 -11.90
CA LYS A 22 -7.91 29.48 -11.49
C LYS A 22 -8.83 29.83 -12.68
N ALA A 23 -8.26 30.02 -13.86
CA ALA A 23 -9.02 30.34 -15.07
C ALA A 23 -9.50 29.09 -15.82
N ILE A 24 -9.03 27.90 -15.45
CA ILE A 24 -9.39 26.66 -16.12
C ILE A 24 -10.88 26.35 -15.93
N SER A 25 -11.56 26.13 -17.05
CA SER A 25 -12.96 25.74 -17.10
C SER A 25 -13.20 24.78 -18.27
N HIS A 26 -14.21 23.91 -18.13
CA HIS A 26 -14.75 23.12 -19.25
C HIS A 26 -15.83 23.88 -20.03
N ASP A 27 -16.39 24.92 -19.43
CA ASP A 27 -17.50 25.68 -20.02
C ASP A 27 -16.99 26.96 -20.72
N LEU A 28 -15.87 27.52 -20.25
CA LEU A 28 -15.30 28.76 -20.77
C LEU A 28 -13.97 28.49 -21.50
N PRO A 29 -13.90 28.76 -22.81
CA PRO A 29 -12.65 28.68 -23.57
C PRO A 29 -11.61 29.68 -23.06
N LEU A 30 -10.37 29.22 -22.87
CA LEU A 30 -9.23 30.08 -22.55
C LEU A 30 -8.81 30.86 -23.79
N GLN A 31 -8.45 32.13 -23.61
CA GLN A 31 -7.78 32.88 -24.67
C GLN A 31 -6.47 32.19 -25.07
N GLY A 32 -6.28 31.92 -26.36
CA GLY A 32 -5.12 31.18 -26.88
C GLY A 32 -5.12 29.68 -26.54
N GLY A 33 -6.20 29.16 -25.94
CA GLY A 33 -6.35 27.72 -25.72
C GLY A 33 -6.58 26.96 -27.02
N LEU A 34 -6.19 25.68 -27.03
CA LEU A 34 -6.17 24.82 -28.21
C LEU A 34 -7.05 23.60 -27.98
N ASN A 35 -7.76 23.18 -29.03
CA ASN A 35 -8.51 21.94 -29.07
C ASN A 35 -8.01 21.08 -30.21
N GLY A 36 -8.06 19.76 -30.06
CA GLY A 36 -7.77 18.89 -31.18
C GLY A 36 -7.42 17.46 -30.85
N THR A 37 -6.75 16.85 -31.82
CA THR A 37 -6.41 15.43 -31.79
C THR A 37 -5.01 15.18 -32.30
N LEU A 38 -4.30 14.27 -31.66
CA LEU A 38 -3.03 13.72 -32.12
C LEU A 38 -3.23 12.21 -32.37
N GLN A 39 -2.86 11.74 -33.54
CA GLN A 39 -2.65 10.31 -33.79
C GLN A 39 -1.25 9.95 -33.33
N ILE A 40 -1.17 8.90 -32.52
CA ILE A 40 0.10 8.39 -32.00
C ILE A 40 0.29 6.95 -32.42
N GLU A 41 1.53 6.61 -32.74
CA GLU A 41 1.99 5.25 -32.95
C GLU A 41 2.94 4.84 -31.82
N LEU A 42 2.69 3.69 -31.21
CA LEU A 42 3.48 3.12 -30.14
C LEU A 42 4.19 1.87 -30.65
N THR A 43 5.51 1.79 -30.50
CA THR A 43 6.30 0.62 -30.90
C THR A 43 7.00 0.01 -29.68
N ALA A 44 6.75 -1.27 -29.42
CA ALA A 44 7.41 -2.00 -28.34
C ALA A 44 8.79 -2.52 -28.80
N HIS A 45 9.86 -2.06 -28.14
CA HIS A 45 11.26 -2.48 -28.40
C HIS A 45 11.66 -3.75 -27.66
N THR A 46 10.86 -4.13 -26.68
CA THR A 46 10.98 -5.34 -25.86
C THR A 46 9.60 -5.96 -25.73
N PRO A 47 9.49 -7.23 -25.32
CA PRO A 47 8.19 -7.88 -25.10
C PRO A 47 7.29 -7.03 -24.21
N ILE A 48 6.03 -6.86 -24.60
CA ILE A 48 5.09 -5.96 -23.91
C ILE A 48 3.89 -6.76 -23.40
N LEU A 49 3.48 -6.48 -22.15
CA LEU A 49 2.32 -7.12 -21.53
C LEU A 49 1.46 -6.10 -20.80
N VAL A 50 0.36 -5.67 -21.41
CA VAL A 50 -0.70 -4.98 -20.68
C VAL A 50 -1.69 -6.04 -20.23
N GLY A 51 -1.75 -6.29 -18.92
CA GLY A 51 -2.46 -7.44 -18.35
C GLY A 51 -3.97 -7.36 -18.56
N GLY A 52 -4.51 -8.39 -19.22
CA GLY A 52 -5.94 -8.59 -19.44
C GLY A 52 -6.46 -9.78 -18.64
N ARG A 53 -6.92 -10.82 -19.33
CA ARG A 53 -7.37 -12.06 -18.69
C ARG A 53 -6.19 -12.77 -18.02
N GLY A 54 -6.49 -13.49 -16.95
CA GLY A 54 -5.48 -14.22 -16.20
C GLY A 54 -6.07 -15.17 -15.18
N ARG A 55 -5.20 -16.02 -14.62
CA ARG A 55 -5.53 -16.96 -13.56
C ARG A 55 -4.70 -16.63 -12.33
N LYS A 56 -5.33 -16.62 -11.14
CA LYS A 56 -4.61 -16.52 -9.87
C LYS A 56 -3.82 -17.80 -9.59
N ALA A 57 -2.65 -17.65 -9.01
CA ALA A 57 -1.84 -18.80 -8.59
C ALA A 57 -2.53 -19.57 -7.45
N THR A 58 -2.34 -20.90 -7.43
CA THR A 58 -2.82 -21.79 -6.37
C THR A 58 -1.63 -22.54 -5.75
N LYS A 59 -1.90 -23.45 -4.79
CA LYS A 59 -0.84 -24.28 -4.19
C LYS A 59 -0.16 -25.17 -5.24
N ASP A 60 -0.92 -25.63 -6.22
CA ASP A 60 -0.49 -26.70 -7.14
C ASP A 60 -0.26 -26.18 -8.57
N ARG A 61 -0.61 -24.91 -8.85
CA ARG A 61 -0.51 -24.33 -10.19
C ARG A 61 -0.10 -22.86 -10.14
N GLU A 62 0.82 -22.47 -11.01
CA GLU A 62 1.22 -21.07 -11.17
C GLU A 62 0.05 -20.18 -11.64
N GLY A 63 0.16 -18.89 -11.38
CA GLY A 63 -0.71 -17.89 -12.01
C GLY A 63 -0.38 -17.70 -13.49
N SER A 64 -1.26 -17.06 -14.22
CA SER A 64 -0.97 -16.64 -15.61
C SER A 64 -1.61 -15.29 -15.90
N VAL A 65 -0.95 -14.51 -16.75
CA VAL A 65 -1.49 -13.24 -17.27
C VAL A 65 -1.31 -13.19 -18.78
N GLU A 66 -2.39 -12.89 -19.47
CA GLU A 66 -2.44 -12.70 -20.92
C GLU A 66 -2.54 -11.21 -21.25
N PHE A 67 -2.16 -10.86 -22.48
CA PHE A 67 -2.35 -9.51 -22.99
C PHE A 67 -3.84 -9.19 -23.14
N VAL A 68 -4.22 -7.91 -22.94
CA VAL A 68 -5.59 -7.43 -23.17
C VAL A 68 -6.05 -7.71 -24.60
N ARG A 69 -7.16 -8.43 -24.74
CA ARG A 69 -7.89 -8.65 -25.99
C ARG A 69 -9.26 -7.99 -25.94
N LEU A 70 -9.66 -7.44 -27.07
CA LEU A 70 -11.01 -6.94 -27.31
C LEU A 70 -11.98 -8.09 -27.63
N PRO A 71 -13.30 -7.85 -27.63
CA PRO A 71 -14.29 -8.87 -27.98
C PRO A 71 -14.11 -9.48 -29.38
N ASP A 72 -13.52 -8.72 -30.31
CA ASP A 72 -13.17 -9.15 -31.67
C ASP A 72 -11.88 -10.00 -31.74
N GLY A 73 -11.24 -10.26 -30.61
CA GLY A 73 -9.99 -11.02 -30.50
C GLY A 73 -8.71 -10.20 -30.68
N ASN A 74 -8.81 -8.95 -31.14
CA ASN A 74 -7.67 -8.08 -31.38
C ASN A 74 -7.02 -7.59 -30.08
N PHE A 75 -5.70 -7.44 -30.10
CA PHE A 75 -4.96 -6.88 -28.96
C PHE A 75 -5.11 -5.36 -28.89
N ALA A 76 -5.17 -4.84 -27.66
CA ALA A 76 -5.27 -3.41 -27.45
C ALA A 76 -4.64 -2.96 -26.14
N ILE A 77 -4.19 -1.71 -26.10
CA ILE A 77 -3.77 -1.03 -24.87
C ILE A 77 -4.89 -0.06 -24.46
N PRO A 78 -5.50 -0.24 -23.27
CA PRO A 78 -6.49 0.70 -22.76
C PRO A 78 -5.92 2.13 -22.67
N GLY A 79 -6.73 3.13 -23.02
CA GLY A 79 -6.33 4.53 -22.93
C GLY A 79 -5.92 4.96 -21.51
N SER A 80 -6.47 4.31 -20.47
CA SER A 80 -6.07 4.52 -19.07
C SER A 80 -4.61 4.15 -18.81
N THR A 81 -4.07 3.15 -19.50
CA THR A 81 -2.64 2.77 -19.41
C THR A 81 -1.75 3.88 -19.97
N LEU A 82 -2.13 4.46 -21.13
CA LEU A 82 -1.41 5.56 -21.75
C LEU A 82 -1.52 6.84 -20.92
N LYS A 83 -2.73 7.15 -20.41
CA LYS A 83 -2.98 8.26 -19.50
C LYS A 83 -2.12 8.14 -18.24
N GLY A 84 -2.06 6.96 -17.62
CA GLY A 84 -1.25 6.71 -16.43
C GLY A 84 0.25 6.84 -16.71
N MET A 85 0.72 6.36 -17.87
CA MET A 85 2.11 6.55 -18.31
C MET A 85 2.43 8.04 -18.45
N ALA A 86 1.63 8.79 -19.22
CA ALA A 86 1.85 10.21 -19.47
C ALA A 86 1.79 11.03 -18.17
N ARG A 87 0.77 10.79 -17.34
CA ARG A 87 0.62 11.44 -16.03
C ARG A 87 1.85 11.23 -15.16
N SER A 88 2.32 9.98 -15.01
CA SER A 88 3.47 9.67 -14.15
C SER A 88 4.77 10.36 -14.55
N ILE A 89 4.90 10.79 -15.80
CA ILE A 89 6.08 11.52 -16.29
C ILE A 89 5.87 13.02 -16.14
N ILE A 90 4.66 13.53 -16.44
CA ILE A 90 4.35 14.96 -16.24
C ILE A 90 4.36 15.33 -14.76
N GLU A 91 3.95 14.44 -13.85
CA GLU A 91 4.10 14.64 -12.39
C GLU A 91 5.56 14.88 -11.99
N ILE A 92 6.51 14.28 -12.70
CA ILE A 92 7.94 14.44 -12.43
C ILE A 92 8.48 15.68 -13.17
N ALA A 93 8.28 15.74 -14.49
CA ALA A 93 8.86 16.76 -15.35
C ALA A 93 8.25 18.16 -15.12
N GLY A 94 6.99 18.22 -14.71
CA GLY A 94 6.27 19.45 -14.40
C GLY A 94 6.27 19.81 -12.91
N PHE A 95 7.11 19.17 -12.08
CA PHE A 95 7.21 19.40 -10.64
C PHE A 95 5.84 19.32 -9.93
N GLY A 96 5.12 18.24 -10.20
CA GLY A 96 3.79 17.97 -9.67
C GLY A 96 3.80 17.39 -8.25
N LYS A 97 2.61 17.38 -7.67
CA LYS A 97 2.28 16.85 -6.36
C LYS A 97 2.41 15.33 -6.30
N MET A 98 2.80 14.80 -5.13
CA MET A 98 2.74 13.37 -4.82
C MET A 98 1.51 13.09 -3.94
N ARG A 99 0.34 13.40 -4.50
CA ARG A 99 -0.93 13.34 -3.76
C ARG A 99 -1.64 12.00 -3.87
N GLN A 100 -1.52 11.32 -5.01
CA GLN A 100 -2.17 10.01 -5.27
C GLN A 100 -1.40 8.86 -4.61
N VAL A 101 -1.23 8.94 -3.29
CA VAL A 101 -0.57 7.93 -2.45
C VAL A 101 -1.52 7.50 -1.35
N ASP A 102 -1.57 6.18 -1.10
CA ASP A 102 -2.31 5.61 0.01
C ASP A 102 -1.61 5.97 1.33
N ASP A 103 -2.19 6.89 2.09
CA ASP A 103 -1.63 7.38 3.34
C ASP A 103 -1.82 6.35 4.46
N ARG A 104 -0.83 5.47 4.61
CA ARG A 104 -0.84 4.39 5.59
C ARG A 104 0.19 4.59 6.68
N TRP A 105 -0.19 4.22 7.89
CA TRP A 105 0.75 3.89 8.94
C TRP A 105 1.32 2.50 8.68
N LEU A 106 2.64 2.43 8.53
CA LEU A 106 3.36 1.17 8.52
C LEU A 106 3.68 0.77 9.96
N SER A 107 4.13 -0.47 10.16
CA SER A 107 4.50 -0.96 11.49
C SER A 107 5.77 -1.77 11.47
N PHE A 108 6.40 -1.87 12.65
CA PHE A 108 7.60 -2.64 12.88
C PHE A 108 7.46 -3.51 14.13
N ARG A 109 8.23 -4.60 14.12
CA ARG A 109 8.40 -5.49 15.27
C ARG A 109 9.77 -6.11 15.15
N ASP A 110 10.71 -5.55 15.90
CA ASP A 110 12.08 -6.04 15.93
C ASP A 110 12.53 -6.10 17.39
N LEU A 111 12.64 -7.32 17.90
CA LEU A 111 13.05 -7.57 19.27
C LEU A 111 14.52 -7.17 19.55
N ASN A 112 15.30 -6.84 18.52
CA ASN A 112 16.68 -6.38 18.68
C ASN A 112 16.79 -4.86 18.69
N LEU A 113 15.75 -4.11 18.26
CA LEU A 113 15.76 -2.65 18.29
C LEU A 113 15.39 -2.13 19.69
N PRO A 114 16.23 -1.30 20.33
CA PRO A 114 15.89 -0.64 21.60
C PRO A 114 14.56 0.11 21.51
N ALA A 115 14.34 0.86 20.42
CA ALA A 115 13.11 1.58 20.13
C ALA A 115 11.84 0.71 20.12
N TYR A 116 11.93 -0.61 19.90
CA TYR A 116 10.79 -1.52 20.06
C TYR A 116 10.71 -2.09 21.49
N ARG A 117 11.84 -2.57 22.03
CA ARG A 117 11.88 -3.23 23.34
C ARG A 117 11.51 -2.29 24.48
N GLU A 118 12.04 -1.08 24.49
CA GLU A 118 11.83 -0.09 25.55
C GLU A 118 10.40 0.45 25.57
N ASN A 119 9.72 0.43 24.41
CA ASN A 119 8.30 0.80 24.33
C ASN A 119 7.36 -0.28 24.87
N LEU A 120 7.74 -1.57 24.80
CA LEU A 120 6.85 -2.68 25.17
C LEU A 120 7.22 -3.38 26.47
N THR A 121 8.43 -3.19 26.97
CA THR A 121 8.94 -3.87 28.16
C THR A 121 9.83 -2.95 28.98
N THR A 122 9.76 -3.08 30.29
CA THR A 122 10.70 -2.48 31.24
C THR A 122 11.46 -3.55 32.00
N GLU A 123 12.72 -3.29 32.34
CA GLU A 123 13.48 -4.12 33.27
C GLU A 123 13.17 -3.67 34.71
N VAL A 124 12.64 -4.57 35.54
CA VAL A 124 12.25 -4.28 36.93
C VAL A 124 13.33 -4.69 37.93
N GLU A 125 14.08 -5.73 37.59
CA GLU A 125 15.27 -6.22 38.29
C GLU A 125 16.21 -6.81 37.24
N ARG A 126 17.48 -7.07 37.60
CA ARG A 126 18.46 -7.66 36.69
C ARG A 126 17.88 -8.89 35.97
N LYS A 127 17.87 -8.83 34.63
CA LYS A 127 17.31 -9.84 33.72
C LYS A 127 15.83 -10.17 33.94
N THR A 128 15.05 -9.29 34.56
CA THR A 128 13.63 -9.49 34.87
C THR A 128 12.80 -8.43 34.19
N TYR A 129 11.95 -8.83 33.26
CA TYR A 129 11.21 -7.91 32.40
C TYR A 129 9.71 -7.99 32.65
N ARG A 130 9.07 -6.82 32.63
CA ARG A 130 7.62 -6.67 32.71
C ARG A 130 7.11 -6.06 31.39
N PRO A 131 6.09 -6.64 30.74
CA PRO A 131 5.40 -5.99 29.63
C PRO A 131 4.72 -4.69 30.07
N LEU A 132 4.81 -3.64 29.26
CA LEU A 132 4.16 -2.36 29.50
C LEU A 132 2.75 -2.28 28.92
N ALA A 133 2.40 -3.19 28.01
CA ALA A 133 1.09 -3.20 27.37
C ALA A 133 -0.01 -3.56 28.37
N GLU A 134 -0.96 -2.64 28.53
CA GLU A 134 -2.24 -2.85 29.21
C GLU A 134 -3.18 -3.68 28.33
N SER A 135 -4.25 -4.19 28.93
CA SER A 135 -5.29 -4.98 28.25
C SER A 135 -6.62 -4.25 28.29
N GLY A 136 -7.45 -4.44 27.27
CA GLY A 136 -8.78 -3.83 27.25
C GLY A 136 -9.68 -4.39 26.15
N TRP A 137 -10.91 -3.90 26.15
CA TRP A 137 -11.95 -4.26 25.22
C TRP A 137 -12.26 -3.08 24.31
N LEU A 138 -11.83 -3.17 23.05
CA LEU A 138 -12.12 -2.18 22.02
C LEU A 138 -13.55 -2.37 21.50
N SER A 139 -14.29 -1.28 21.35
CA SER A 139 -15.61 -1.27 20.73
C SER A 139 -15.87 0.02 19.96
N PHE A 140 -16.87 0.00 19.08
CA PHE A 140 -17.33 1.18 18.35
C PHE A 140 -18.79 1.45 18.72
N THR A 141 -19.07 2.66 19.23
CA THR A 141 -20.40 3.05 19.72
C THR A 141 -21.33 3.56 18.60
N GLY A 142 -20.87 3.52 17.34
CA GLY A 142 -21.55 4.13 16.21
C GLY A 142 -21.04 5.54 15.88
N THR A 143 -20.51 6.25 16.88
CA THR A 143 -19.95 7.61 16.73
C THR A 143 -18.47 7.70 17.09
N LYS A 144 -18.00 6.89 18.05
CA LYS A 144 -16.61 6.92 18.51
C LYS A 144 -16.09 5.54 18.89
N TRP A 145 -14.77 5.43 18.91
CA TRP A 145 -14.07 4.25 19.41
C TRP A 145 -13.73 4.41 20.89
N GLU A 146 -13.98 3.35 21.65
CA GLU A 146 -13.71 3.31 23.08
C GLU A 146 -12.98 2.02 23.45
N ILE A 147 -12.09 2.10 24.42
CA ILE A 147 -11.51 0.94 25.10
C ILE A 147 -12.02 0.92 26.52
N VAL A 148 -12.53 -0.22 26.96
CA VAL A 148 -12.74 -0.52 28.39
C VAL A 148 -11.48 -1.23 28.89
N PRO A 149 -10.59 -0.58 29.66
CA PRO A 149 -9.40 -1.22 30.22
C PRO A 149 -9.80 -2.39 31.11
N CYS A 150 -8.97 -3.41 31.18
CA CYS A 150 -9.14 -4.55 32.06
C CYS A 150 -7.79 -5.11 32.48
N GLN A 151 -7.80 -6.03 33.44
CA GLN A 151 -6.62 -6.79 33.85
C GLN A 151 -6.48 -8.04 32.98
N HIS A 152 -5.27 -8.59 32.90
CA HIS A 152 -5.04 -9.88 32.26
C HIS A 152 -4.13 -10.78 33.09
N ALA A 153 -4.42 -12.08 33.01
CA ALA A 153 -3.59 -13.14 33.56
C ALA A 153 -3.16 -14.10 32.46
N ARG A 154 -1.98 -14.72 32.60
CA ARG A 154 -1.50 -15.75 31.66
C ARG A 154 -1.98 -17.13 32.08
N VAL A 155 -2.40 -17.93 31.11
CA VAL A 155 -2.86 -19.32 31.30
C VAL A 155 -2.12 -20.24 30.33
N GLU A 156 -1.73 -21.42 30.79
CA GLU A 156 -1.08 -22.43 29.94
C GLU A 156 -2.05 -22.95 28.89
N GLN A 157 -1.58 -23.09 27.64
CA GLN A 157 -2.42 -23.60 26.57
C GLN A 157 -2.89 -25.04 26.84
N SER A 158 -2.05 -25.87 27.45
CA SER A 158 -2.43 -27.24 27.81
C SER A 158 -3.63 -27.27 28.76
N VAL A 159 -3.67 -26.36 29.75
CA VAL A 159 -4.78 -26.22 30.71
C VAL A 159 -6.07 -25.82 30.01
N LEU A 160 -6.00 -24.91 29.03
CA LEU A 160 -7.15 -24.54 28.20
C LEU A 160 -7.66 -25.74 27.39
N ILE A 161 -6.77 -26.48 26.73
CA ILE A 161 -7.15 -27.67 25.93
C ILE A 161 -7.82 -28.73 26.81
N GLU A 162 -7.25 -29.01 27.99
CA GLU A 162 -7.82 -29.95 28.96
C GLU A 162 -9.20 -29.51 29.44
N ARG A 163 -9.40 -28.21 29.68
CA ARG A 163 -10.71 -27.66 30.04
C ARG A 163 -11.73 -27.83 28.92
N ALA A 164 -11.35 -27.52 27.68
CA ALA A 164 -12.20 -27.67 26.52
C ALA A 164 -12.61 -29.14 26.30
N GLN A 165 -11.68 -30.08 26.47
CA GLN A 165 -11.97 -31.53 26.44
C GLN A 165 -12.98 -31.92 27.53
N LYS A 166 -12.78 -31.47 28.78
CA LYS A 166 -13.69 -31.75 29.89
C LYS A 166 -15.09 -31.17 29.69
N GLN A 167 -15.20 -30.06 28.95
CA GLN A 167 -16.48 -29.45 28.56
C GLN A 167 -17.11 -30.11 27.32
N GLY A 168 -16.44 -31.08 26.68
CA GLY A 168 -16.93 -31.73 25.47
C GLY A 168 -16.86 -30.86 24.21
N ILE A 169 -15.99 -29.85 24.17
CA ILE A 169 -15.84 -28.96 23.02
C ILE A 169 -15.19 -29.73 21.85
N GLN A 170 -15.92 -29.83 20.74
CA GLN A 170 -15.46 -30.55 19.55
C GLN A 170 -14.23 -29.88 18.93
N GLY A 171 -13.19 -30.66 18.62
CA GLY A 171 -11.96 -30.16 18.01
C GLY A 171 -10.93 -29.61 19.01
N ALA A 172 -11.18 -29.67 20.32
CA ALA A 172 -10.24 -29.21 21.34
C ALA A 172 -8.83 -29.86 21.21
N GLU A 173 -8.76 -31.15 20.90
CA GLU A 173 -7.47 -31.84 20.71
C GLU A 173 -6.70 -31.35 19.49
N ASP A 174 -7.41 -30.93 18.44
CA ASP A 174 -6.78 -30.47 17.20
C ASP A 174 -5.95 -29.21 17.43
N ILE A 175 -6.29 -28.39 18.43
CA ILE A 175 -5.52 -27.22 18.83
C ILE A 175 -4.05 -27.60 19.12
N ARG A 176 -3.83 -28.77 19.73
CA ARG A 176 -2.50 -29.26 20.11
C ARG A 176 -1.70 -29.73 18.89
N TYR A 177 -2.34 -30.44 17.97
CA TYR A 177 -1.64 -31.23 16.95
C TYR A 177 -1.71 -30.63 15.54
N ARG A 178 -2.73 -29.85 15.21
CA ARG A 178 -2.93 -29.28 13.87
C ARG A 178 -2.46 -27.84 13.84
N LYS A 179 -1.41 -27.58 13.03
CA LYS A 179 -0.86 -26.24 12.82
C LYS A 179 -1.92 -25.21 12.36
N THR A 180 -2.95 -25.66 11.64
CA THR A 180 -4.08 -24.83 11.22
C THR A 180 -4.98 -24.45 12.39
N ALA A 181 -5.39 -25.43 13.21
CA ALA A 181 -6.26 -25.24 14.37
C ALA A 181 -5.63 -24.41 15.49
N ASN A 182 -4.29 -24.38 15.56
CA ASN A 182 -3.55 -23.61 16.57
C ASN A 182 -3.57 -22.08 16.35
N SER A 183 -4.07 -21.59 15.20
CA SER A 183 -4.21 -20.13 15.02
C SER A 183 -5.25 -19.53 15.97
N ALA A 184 -5.07 -18.28 16.40
CA ALA A 184 -6.01 -17.58 17.29
C ALA A 184 -7.45 -17.64 16.78
N HIS A 185 -7.66 -17.29 15.52
CA HIS A 185 -8.96 -17.37 14.85
C HIS A 185 -9.62 -18.76 14.95
N GLN A 186 -8.88 -19.83 14.68
CA GLN A 186 -9.42 -21.20 14.75
C GLN A 186 -9.72 -21.64 16.18
N LYS A 187 -8.92 -21.22 17.18
CA LYS A 187 -9.24 -21.47 18.59
C LYS A 187 -10.53 -20.77 19.00
N TYR A 188 -10.73 -19.54 18.55
CA TYR A 188 -11.98 -18.83 18.76
C TYR A 188 -13.19 -19.53 18.11
N GLU A 189 -13.04 -20.14 16.93
CA GLU A 189 -14.09 -20.96 16.31
C GLU A 189 -14.38 -22.23 17.11
N ILE A 190 -13.33 -22.95 17.54
CA ILE A 190 -13.46 -24.19 18.33
C ILE A 190 -14.16 -23.92 19.66
N TRP A 191 -13.77 -22.85 20.36
CA TRP A 191 -14.35 -22.51 21.66
C TRP A 191 -15.77 -21.94 21.57
N GLY A 192 -16.12 -21.27 20.46
CA GLY A 192 -17.42 -20.66 20.26
C GLY A 192 -17.77 -19.69 21.39
N ASP A 193 -18.92 -19.89 22.03
CA ASP A 193 -19.41 -19.05 23.14
C ASP A 193 -18.84 -19.46 24.51
N ASN A 194 -18.06 -20.54 24.60
CA ASN A 194 -17.54 -21.09 25.87
C ASN A 194 -16.30 -20.33 26.39
N LEU A 195 -16.20 -19.03 26.15
CA LEU A 195 -15.01 -18.24 26.44
C LEU A 195 -14.98 -17.67 27.86
N GLU A 196 -16.12 -17.63 28.56
CA GLU A 196 -16.21 -17.16 29.94
C GLU A 196 -15.87 -18.28 30.92
N THR A 197 -15.09 -17.97 31.96
CA THR A 197 -14.69 -18.95 32.94
C THR A 197 -14.33 -18.32 34.28
N ASP A 198 -14.62 -19.05 35.36
CA ASP A 198 -14.08 -18.76 36.67
C ASP A 198 -12.65 -19.30 36.80
N PHE A 199 -11.82 -18.65 37.61
CA PHE A 199 -10.44 -19.05 37.82
C PHE A 199 -9.86 -18.52 39.14
N THR A 200 -8.75 -19.14 39.55
CA THR A 200 -7.92 -18.66 40.66
C THR A 200 -6.70 -17.94 40.11
N LEU A 201 -6.49 -16.70 40.57
CA LEU A 201 -5.41 -15.82 40.13
C LEU A 201 -4.25 -15.86 41.12
N GLU A 202 -3.05 -16.11 40.62
CA GLU A 202 -1.81 -15.80 41.31
C GLU A 202 -1.34 -14.40 40.90
N PRO A 203 -1.08 -13.48 41.85
CA PRO A 203 -0.57 -12.15 41.57
C PRO A 203 0.74 -12.17 40.76
N ALA A 204 1.02 -11.04 40.11
CA ALA A 204 2.21 -10.91 39.28
C ALA A 204 3.50 -11.14 40.08
N LYS A 205 4.33 -12.08 39.62
CA LYS A 205 5.65 -12.35 40.18
C LYS A 205 6.64 -12.78 39.09
N PRO A 206 7.96 -12.74 39.34
CA PRO A 206 8.94 -13.20 38.37
C PRO A 206 8.84 -14.71 38.11
N HIS A 207 8.72 -15.09 36.85
CA HIS A 207 8.77 -16.49 36.38
C HIS A 207 9.96 -16.71 35.46
N THR A 208 10.64 -17.85 35.60
CA THR A 208 11.80 -18.21 34.76
C THR A 208 11.41 -18.34 33.29
N HIS A 209 12.25 -17.76 32.42
CA HIS A 209 12.16 -17.83 30.97
C HIS A 209 13.52 -18.28 30.38
N ALA A 210 13.58 -18.47 29.07
CA ALA A 210 14.79 -18.87 28.36
C ALA A 210 15.97 -17.89 28.57
N ALA A 211 17.20 -18.42 28.50
CA ALA A 211 18.46 -17.67 28.59
C ALA A 211 18.69 -16.91 29.91
N GLY A 212 18.13 -17.41 31.03
CA GLY A 212 18.28 -16.80 32.35
C GLY A 212 17.51 -15.48 32.50
N ILE A 213 16.57 -15.21 31.60
CA ILE A 213 15.62 -14.12 31.69
C ILE A 213 14.47 -14.54 32.60
N ARG A 214 13.93 -13.63 33.38
CA ARG A 214 12.66 -13.79 34.10
C ARG A 214 11.63 -12.84 33.50
N LEU A 215 10.38 -13.27 33.45
CA LEU A 215 9.25 -12.43 33.06
C LEU A 215 8.31 -12.28 34.24
N GLU A 216 7.92 -11.05 34.56
CA GLU A 216 6.94 -10.79 35.60
C GLU A 216 5.53 -10.73 34.99
N TYR A 217 4.62 -11.58 35.48
CA TYR A 217 3.22 -11.62 35.03
C TYR A 217 2.34 -12.34 36.06
N ALA A 218 1.04 -12.01 36.07
CA ALA A 218 0.05 -12.74 36.85
C ALA A 218 -0.34 -14.04 36.12
N ARG A 219 -0.62 -15.11 36.88
CA ARG A 219 -0.81 -16.45 36.34
C ARG A 219 -2.10 -17.09 36.85
N VAL A 220 -2.81 -17.79 35.96
CA VAL A 220 -3.93 -18.66 36.34
C VAL A 220 -3.40 -19.97 36.89
N THR A 221 -3.80 -20.32 38.12
CA THR A 221 -3.39 -21.57 38.80
C THR A 221 -4.47 -22.64 38.78
N ASN A 222 -5.74 -22.24 38.77
CA ASN A 222 -6.88 -23.14 38.63
C ASN A 222 -7.88 -22.53 37.63
N LEU A 223 -8.32 -23.31 36.65
CA LEU A 223 -9.22 -22.90 35.58
C LEU A 223 -10.55 -23.66 35.69
N GLY A 224 -11.67 -22.93 35.62
CA GLY A 224 -13.02 -23.46 35.78
C GLY A 224 -13.55 -23.41 37.23
N ALA A 225 -12.74 -22.96 38.17
CA ALA A 225 -13.12 -22.73 39.57
C ALA A 225 -12.22 -21.67 40.22
N GLY A 226 -12.82 -20.75 40.96
CA GLY A 226 -12.14 -19.72 41.74
C GLY A 226 -13.01 -18.48 41.95
N SER A 227 -12.46 -17.48 42.63
CA SER A 227 -13.15 -16.23 42.97
C SER A 227 -13.09 -15.17 41.88
N HIS A 228 -12.30 -15.38 40.82
CA HIS A 228 -12.21 -14.46 39.69
C HIS A 228 -13.01 -14.99 38.51
N HIS A 229 -13.60 -14.08 37.75
CA HIS A 229 -14.33 -14.37 36.52
C HIS A 229 -13.73 -13.58 35.36
N GLY A 230 -13.64 -14.17 34.18
CA GLY A 230 -13.13 -13.48 33.01
C GLY A 230 -13.20 -14.30 31.72
N ARG A 231 -12.78 -13.64 30.64
CA ARG A 231 -12.90 -14.16 29.27
C ARG A 231 -11.56 -14.63 28.72
N ILE A 232 -11.54 -15.79 28.12
CA ILE A 232 -10.37 -16.38 27.44
C ILE A 232 -10.04 -15.58 26.17
N VAL A 233 -8.78 -15.19 26.06
CA VAL A 233 -8.24 -14.40 24.94
C VAL A 233 -7.08 -15.15 24.27
N PHE A 234 -7.28 -15.49 23.00
CA PHE A 234 -6.30 -16.21 22.20
C PHE A 234 -5.48 -15.25 21.35
N THR A 235 -4.16 -15.44 21.36
CA THR A 235 -3.24 -14.57 20.63
C THR A 235 -2.21 -15.43 19.89
N GLY A 236 -2.22 -15.46 18.56
CA GLY A 236 -1.25 -16.24 17.78
C GLY A 236 -1.33 -17.77 17.94
N GLN A 237 -0.18 -18.44 17.90
CA GLN A 237 -0.02 -19.91 17.81
C GLN A 237 0.94 -20.44 18.90
N PRO A 238 0.49 -20.54 20.17
CA PRO A 238 1.30 -21.17 21.20
C PRO A 238 1.42 -22.69 20.99
N SER A 239 2.33 -23.35 21.68
CA SER A 239 2.49 -24.81 21.71
C SER A 239 2.61 -25.27 23.16
N ASP A 240 2.43 -26.56 23.42
CA ASP A 240 2.67 -27.11 24.76
C ASP A 240 4.07 -26.76 25.29
N ASN A 241 4.16 -26.56 26.60
CA ASN A 241 5.41 -26.28 27.29
C ASN A 241 6.22 -27.59 27.46
N ASP A 242 6.97 -27.96 26.40
CA ASP A 242 7.86 -29.13 26.39
C ASP A 242 9.27 -28.83 26.91
N GLY A 243 9.46 -27.73 27.63
CA GLY A 243 10.75 -27.27 28.14
C GLY A 243 11.70 -26.72 27.08
N LYS A 244 11.32 -26.72 25.80
CA LYS A 244 12.17 -26.19 24.72
C LYS A 244 12.16 -24.66 24.73
N PRO A 245 13.33 -24.03 24.58
CA PRO A 245 13.43 -22.58 24.61
C PRO A 245 12.73 -21.92 23.41
N ARG A 246 12.31 -20.67 23.58
CA ARG A 246 11.77 -19.78 22.52
C ARG A 246 10.43 -20.22 21.91
N ARG A 247 9.64 -21.00 22.63
CA ARG A 247 8.25 -21.32 22.23
C ARG A 247 7.26 -20.54 23.08
N LYS A 248 6.25 -19.97 22.43
CA LYS A 248 5.11 -19.41 23.13
C LYS A 248 4.24 -20.58 23.62
N HIS A 249 3.84 -20.60 24.88
CA HIS A 249 3.03 -21.69 25.45
C HIS A 249 1.82 -21.21 26.27
N MET A 250 1.67 -19.90 26.46
CA MET A 250 0.58 -19.31 27.23
C MET A 250 -0.33 -18.44 26.38
N GLU A 251 -1.58 -18.36 26.82
CA GLU A 251 -2.62 -17.44 26.38
C GLU A 251 -3.07 -16.56 27.54
N PHE A 252 -4.16 -15.81 27.36
CA PHE A 252 -4.60 -14.81 28.32
C PHE A 252 -6.04 -15.06 28.79
N ILE A 253 -6.35 -14.58 29.99
CA ILE A 253 -7.72 -14.35 30.46
C ILE A 253 -7.81 -12.86 30.82
N PHE A 254 -8.79 -12.15 30.24
CA PHE A 254 -9.08 -10.76 30.54
C PHE A 254 -10.18 -10.69 31.60
N HIS A 255 -10.02 -9.84 32.62
CA HIS A 255 -10.94 -9.73 33.76
C HIS A 255 -10.93 -8.35 34.40
N GLY A 256 -11.99 -8.02 35.14
CA GLY A 256 -12.08 -6.78 35.91
C GLY A 256 -12.12 -5.53 35.04
N ASP A 257 -13.26 -5.31 34.39
CA ASP A 257 -13.50 -4.13 33.54
C ASP A 257 -13.36 -2.83 34.35
N GLY A 258 -12.63 -1.87 33.79
CA GLY A 258 -12.47 -0.51 34.27
C GLY A 258 -13.49 0.46 33.65
N GLN A 259 -13.16 1.75 33.65
CA GLN A 259 -13.99 2.77 33.03
C GLN A 259 -13.66 2.93 31.54
N PRO A 260 -14.65 3.09 30.65
CA PRO A 260 -14.41 3.34 29.24
C PRO A 260 -13.57 4.60 29.00
N GLU A 261 -12.66 4.52 28.04
CA GLU A 261 -11.81 5.63 27.60
C GLU A 261 -11.90 5.80 26.08
N ASP A 262 -12.00 7.04 25.62
CA ASP A 262 -12.03 7.37 24.19
C ASP A 262 -10.66 7.09 23.54
N VAL A 263 -10.70 6.56 22.31
CA VAL A 263 -9.50 6.33 21.51
C VAL A 263 -9.43 7.34 20.39
N ASP A 264 -8.28 8.00 20.26
CA ASP A 264 -8.02 8.94 19.17
C ASP A 264 -8.12 8.26 17.79
N ASP A 265 -8.71 8.96 16.83
CA ASP A 265 -8.92 8.47 15.47
C ASP A 265 -7.61 8.08 14.77
N GLY A 266 -6.51 8.80 15.02
CA GLY A 266 -5.19 8.47 14.48
C GLY A 266 -4.69 7.13 14.98
N VAL A 267 -4.91 6.83 16.26
CA VAL A 267 -4.56 5.54 16.88
C VAL A 267 -5.37 4.40 16.28
N ILE A 268 -6.67 4.59 16.08
CA ILE A 268 -7.54 3.61 15.44
C ILE A 268 -7.15 3.39 13.97
N ARG A 269 -6.92 4.46 13.21
CA ARG A 269 -6.45 4.36 11.81
C ARG A 269 -5.14 3.57 11.73
N ALA A 270 -4.19 3.82 12.63
CA ALA A 270 -2.94 3.08 12.69
C ALA A 270 -3.18 1.59 13.00
N PHE A 271 -4.02 1.27 13.99
CA PHE A 271 -4.41 -0.11 14.32
C PHE A 271 -5.04 -0.83 13.13
N LEU A 272 -6.02 -0.21 12.47
CA LEU A 272 -6.71 -0.78 11.30
C LEU A 272 -5.73 -0.98 10.14
N HIS A 273 -4.86 -0.03 9.82
CA HIS A 273 -3.86 -0.18 8.76
C HIS A 273 -2.92 -1.37 8.97
N ILE A 274 -2.64 -1.74 10.23
CA ILE A 274 -1.79 -2.88 10.60
C ILE A 274 -2.56 -4.20 10.53
N HIS A 275 -3.82 -4.21 10.97
CA HIS A 275 -4.58 -5.43 11.21
C HIS A 275 -5.63 -5.77 10.15
N GLU A 276 -6.09 -4.81 9.34
CA GLU A 276 -7.23 -4.98 8.43
C GLU A 276 -7.05 -6.16 7.47
N ASN A 277 -5.84 -6.44 6.99
CA ASN A 277 -5.58 -7.52 6.05
C ASN A 277 -5.20 -8.84 6.74
N GLY A 278 -5.18 -8.85 8.07
CA GLY A 278 -4.90 -10.03 8.89
C GLY A 278 -6.09 -11.00 8.87
N LYS A 279 -5.79 -12.30 8.81
CA LYS A 279 -6.81 -13.37 8.83
C LYS A 279 -7.75 -13.26 10.03
N GLU A 280 -7.18 -12.99 11.21
CA GLU A 280 -7.95 -12.88 12.46
C GLU A 280 -8.92 -11.71 12.44
N TRP A 281 -8.50 -10.56 11.91
CA TRP A 281 -9.37 -9.39 11.77
C TRP A 281 -10.51 -9.66 10.78
N GLN A 282 -10.18 -10.12 9.57
CA GLN A 282 -11.16 -10.35 8.51
C GLN A 282 -12.15 -11.46 8.85
N ALA A 283 -11.71 -12.51 9.54
CA ALA A 283 -12.56 -13.67 9.80
C ALA A 283 -13.31 -13.63 11.14
N ARG A 284 -13.06 -12.63 12.00
CA ARG A 284 -13.74 -12.52 13.31
C ARG A 284 -14.02 -11.08 13.73
N TRP A 285 -12.97 -10.30 13.95
CA TRP A 285 -13.12 -9.03 14.69
C TRP A 285 -13.84 -7.94 13.91
N ARG A 286 -13.72 -7.93 12.58
CA ARG A 286 -14.48 -7.01 11.73
C ARG A 286 -15.99 -7.18 11.92
N GLU A 287 -16.47 -8.41 11.86
CA GLU A 287 -17.90 -8.71 12.05
C GLU A 287 -18.34 -8.49 13.50
N ALA A 288 -17.48 -8.83 14.46
CA ALA A 288 -17.72 -8.60 15.89
C ALA A 288 -18.04 -7.11 16.14
N ILE A 289 -17.19 -6.20 15.68
CA ILE A 289 -17.41 -4.75 15.83
C ILE A 289 -18.70 -4.30 15.15
N GLN A 290 -19.02 -4.83 13.97
CA GLN A 290 -20.27 -4.49 13.27
C GLN A 290 -21.53 -4.92 14.03
N ARG A 291 -21.44 -5.97 14.86
CA ARG A 291 -22.52 -6.40 15.75
C ARG A 291 -22.56 -5.66 17.09
N GLY A 292 -21.59 -4.78 17.35
CA GLY A 292 -21.41 -4.13 18.66
C GLY A 292 -20.68 -4.99 19.69
N ASP A 293 -20.07 -6.10 19.27
CA ASP A 293 -19.26 -6.93 20.16
C ASP A 293 -17.92 -6.23 20.47
N ARG A 294 -17.34 -6.59 21.62
CA ARG A 294 -16.03 -6.09 22.06
C ARG A 294 -14.88 -6.94 21.52
N VAL A 295 -13.78 -6.29 21.14
CA VAL A 295 -12.55 -6.92 20.65
C VAL A 295 -11.46 -6.85 21.73
N PRO A 296 -10.84 -7.98 22.12
CA PRO A 296 -9.72 -7.95 23.05
C PRO A 296 -8.50 -7.32 22.38
N VAL A 297 -7.95 -6.30 23.02
CA VAL A 297 -6.76 -5.59 22.55
C VAL A 297 -5.76 -5.44 23.68
N PHE A 298 -4.49 -5.31 23.31
CA PHE A 298 -3.44 -4.79 24.16
C PHE A 298 -3.09 -3.39 23.70
N PHE A 299 -2.81 -2.48 24.63
CA PHE A 299 -2.51 -1.08 24.30
C PHE A 299 -1.40 -0.50 25.17
N LEU A 300 -0.74 0.53 24.65
CA LEU A 300 0.26 1.32 25.36
C LEU A 300 -0.27 2.74 25.58
N ARG A 301 0.20 3.37 26.66
CA ARG A 301 -0.06 4.77 26.95
C ARG A 301 1.17 5.63 26.64
N ASP A 302 0.92 6.90 26.33
CA ASP A 302 1.96 7.94 26.28
C ASP A 302 2.29 8.45 27.69
N ASP A 303 3.27 9.36 27.77
CA ASP A 303 3.70 10.01 29.03
C ASP A 303 2.58 10.82 29.71
N HIS A 304 1.53 11.18 28.98
CA HIS A 304 0.33 11.86 29.48
C HIS A 304 -0.79 10.89 29.88
N ARG A 305 -0.50 9.58 29.91
CA ARG A 305 -1.43 8.48 30.20
C ARG A 305 -2.59 8.33 29.20
N ARG A 306 -2.45 8.86 27.98
CA ARG A 306 -3.44 8.69 26.90
C ARG A 306 -3.10 7.44 26.10
N ILE A 307 -4.11 6.78 25.53
CA ILE A 307 -3.92 5.61 24.66
C ILE A 307 -3.13 6.04 23.42
N ALA A 308 -1.96 5.44 23.21
CA ALA A 308 -1.01 5.84 22.17
C ALA A 308 -0.91 4.83 21.02
N SER A 309 -1.12 3.54 21.29
CA SER A 309 -1.18 2.50 20.26
C SER A 309 -1.85 1.24 20.81
N LEU A 310 -2.38 0.39 19.92
CA LEU A 310 -2.94 -0.90 20.31
C LEU A 310 -2.72 -1.99 19.25
N GLY A 311 -2.91 -3.25 19.66
CA GLY A 311 -2.82 -4.42 18.79
C GLY A 311 -3.44 -5.68 19.38
N LEU A 312 -3.59 -6.71 18.56
CA LEU A 312 -4.28 -7.98 18.93
C LEU A 312 -3.42 -8.96 19.75
N ALA A 313 -2.21 -8.59 20.16
CA ALA A 313 -1.33 -9.44 20.97
C ALA A 313 -0.43 -8.58 21.86
N GLN A 314 -0.04 -9.06 23.05
CA GLN A 314 0.76 -8.27 24.01
C GLN A 314 2.07 -7.69 23.43
N MET A 315 2.75 -8.44 22.55
CA MET A 315 3.93 -7.96 21.81
C MET A 315 3.54 -7.66 20.36
N TYR A 316 2.64 -6.71 20.16
CA TYR A 316 2.12 -6.33 18.84
C TYR A 316 3.15 -5.56 18.00
N ARG A 317 2.85 -5.36 16.71
CA ARG A 317 3.68 -4.49 15.85
C ARG A 317 3.37 -3.05 16.21
N LEU A 318 4.38 -2.27 16.56
CA LEU A 318 4.20 -0.86 16.85
C LEU A 318 3.99 -0.10 15.53
N PRO A 319 3.03 0.83 15.45
CA PRO A 319 3.00 1.78 14.35
C PRO A 319 4.29 2.60 14.34
N TYR A 320 4.76 2.96 13.16
CA TYR A 320 5.78 4.02 13.06
C TYR A 320 5.19 5.36 13.50
N SER A 321 6.05 6.29 13.93
CA SER A 321 5.64 7.62 14.38
C SER A 321 4.99 8.45 13.26
N TYR A 322 5.42 8.25 12.01
CA TYR A 322 4.93 8.99 10.85
C TYR A 322 4.34 8.05 9.80
N SER A 323 3.21 8.46 9.21
CA SER A 323 2.60 7.78 8.08
C SER A 323 3.38 8.01 6.78
N ILE A 324 3.06 7.28 5.71
CA ILE A 324 3.62 7.54 4.38
C ILE A 324 3.33 8.98 3.95
N GLY A 325 2.10 9.46 4.16
CA GLY A 325 1.69 10.82 3.81
C GLY A 325 2.45 11.89 4.60
N GLN A 326 2.58 11.75 5.92
CA GLN A 326 3.37 12.70 6.72
C GLN A 326 4.83 12.75 6.26
N THR A 327 5.40 11.60 5.88
CA THR A 327 6.76 11.52 5.32
C THR A 327 6.90 12.21 3.95
N ILE A 328 5.81 12.31 3.17
CA ILE A 328 5.77 13.11 1.93
C ILE A 328 5.75 14.61 2.28
N ASP A 329 4.97 15.00 3.29
CA ASP A 329 4.86 16.41 3.72
C ASP A 329 6.18 16.94 4.29
N HIS A 330 7.00 16.07 4.89
CA HIS A 330 8.34 16.42 5.33
C HIS A 330 9.26 16.87 4.19
N SER A 331 9.05 16.39 2.95
CA SER A 331 9.78 16.91 1.79
C SER A 331 9.30 18.32 1.41
N HIS A 332 7.98 18.49 1.28
CA HIS A 332 7.32 19.79 1.11
C HIS A 332 5.80 19.64 1.34
N PRO A 333 5.15 20.52 2.12
CA PRO A 333 3.72 20.38 2.46
C PRO A 333 2.78 20.46 1.24
N ASP A 334 3.20 21.16 0.19
CA ASP A 334 2.38 21.31 -1.01
C ASP A 334 2.18 20.01 -1.82
N HIS A 335 2.99 18.96 -1.58
CA HIS A 335 2.83 17.69 -2.31
C HIS A 335 1.49 17.03 -2.09
N ARG A 336 0.85 17.25 -0.94
CA ARG A 336 -0.48 16.68 -0.64
C ARG A 336 -1.56 17.76 -0.52
N SER A 337 -1.23 19.02 -0.82
CA SER A 337 -2.17 20.13 -0.74
C SER A 337 -3.36 19.97 -1.70
N GLU A 338 -4.55 20.17 -1.16
CA GLU A 338 -5.81 20.16 -1.92
C GLU A 338 -6.27 21.58 -2.30
N TYR A 339 -5.51 22.62 -1.95
CA TYR A 339 -5.95 24.03 -2.00
C TYR A 339 -5.62 24.77 -3.29
N PHE A 340 -4.83 24.18 -4.18
CA PHE A 340 -4.52 24.70 -5.51
C PHE A 340 -4.40 23.56 -6.51
N HIS A 341 -4.24 23.86 -7.81
CA HIS A 341 -3.99 22.85 -8.84
C HIS A 341 -2.57 22.93 -9.37
N ASP A 342 -1.92 21.79 -9.52
CA ASP A 342 -0.66 21.67 -10.25
C ASP A 342 -0.90 21.35 -11.75
N LEU A 343 0.16 21.36 -12.55
CA LEU A 343 0.07 21.06 -13.98
C LEU A 343 -0.57 19.67 -14.27
N PRO A 344 -0.15 18.56 -13.65
CA PRO A 344 -0.82 17.26 -13.81
C PRO A 344 -2.33 17.29 -13.54
N GLU A 345 -2.79 17.92 -12.46
CA GLU A 345 -4.20 18.03 -12.10
C GLU A 345 -4.96 18.84 -13.18
N LEU A 346 -4.38 19.91 -13.70
CA LEU A 346 -4.97 20.72 -14.79
C LEU A 346 -5.17 19.93 -16.09
N LEU A 347 -4.26 19.00 -16.41
CA LEU A 347 -4.32 18.21 -17.64
C LEU A 347 -5.22 16.99 -17.50
N PHE A 348 -5.09 16.26 -16.39
CA PHE A 348 -5.68 14.93 -16.24
C PHE A 348 -6.91 14.89 -15.32
N GLY A 349 -7.20 15.98 -14.62
CA GLY A 349 -8.29 16.13 -13.67
C GLY A 349 -7.93 15.64 -12.26
N VAL A 350 -8.73 16.10 -11.29
CA VAL A 350 -8.62 15.78 -9.86
C VAL A 350 -9.99 15.76 -9.19
N VAL A 351 -10.14 14.88 -8.19
CA VAL A 351 -11.28 14.83 -7.29
C VAL A 351 -10.75 14.97 -5.87
N ASN A 352 -11.27 15.97 -5.16
CA ASN A 352 -10.97 16.28 -3.77
C ASN A 352 -12.05 15.67 -2.87
N GLN A 353 -11.67 15.38 -1.62
CA GLN A 353 -12.65 14.95 -0.63
C GLN A 353 -13.56 16.13 -0.27
N PRO A 354 -14.84 15.87 0.07
CA PRO A 354 -15.69 16.91 0.63
C PRO A 354 -15.03 17.48 1.90
N PRO A 355 -14.99 18.81 2.07
CA PRO A 355 -14.47 19.40 3.30
C PRO A 355 -15.33 18.97 4.50
N GLU A 356 -14.70 18.66 5.62
CA GLU A 356 -15.40 18.52 6.90
C GLU A 356 -15.94 19.88 7.36
N GLU A 357 -16.93 19.86 8.25
CA GLU A 357 -17.55 21.07 8.80
C GLU A 357 -16.49 21.93 9.50
N ASN A 358 -16.45 23.23 9.20
CA ASN A 358 -15.46 24.20 9.70
C ASN A 358 -14.01 24.08 9.17
N GLN A 359 -13.75 23.28 8.13
CA GLN A 359 -12.44 23.27 7.45
C GLN A 359 -12.40 24.16 6.21
N GLN A 360 -11.19 24.59 5.83
CA GLN A 360 -10.97 25.35 4.60
C GLN A 360 -11.40 24.52 3.39
N LYS A 361 -12.16 25.13 2.47
CA LYS A 361 -12.60 24.44 1.25
C LYS A 361 -11.40 24.13 0.35
N PRO A 362 -11.29 22.89 -0.18
CA PRO A 362 -10.28 22.57 -1.17
C PRO A 362 -10.55 23.32 -2.48
N ALA A 363 -9.59 23.27 -3.40
CA ALA A 363 -9.78 23.72 -4.76
C ALA A 363 -10.96 22.96 -5.43
N PRO A 364 -11.57 23.51 -6.49
CA PRO A 364 -12.65 22.82 -7.19
C PRO A 364 -12.20 21.47 -7.78
N ASN A 365 -13.12 20.52 -7.90
CA ASN A 365 -12.84 19.31 -8.68
C ASN A 365 -12.67 19.67 -10.15
N LEU A 366 -11.72 19.02 -10.83
CA LEU A 366 -11.45 19.25 -12.24
C LEU A 366 -11.65 17.98 -13.06
N LYS A 367 -12.41 18.10 -14.16
CA LYS A 367 -12.45 17.09 -15.21
C LYS A 367 -11.17 17.20 -16.05
N GLY A 368 -10.60 16.05 -16.43
CA GLY A 368 -9.42 16.03 -17.29
C GLY A 368 -9.70 16.62 -18.68
N ARG A 369 -8.72 17.36 -19.21
CA ARG A 369 -8.74 18.00 -20.54
C ARG A 369 -8.00 17.19 -21.61
N ILE A 370 -7.34 16.10 -21.21
CA ILE A 370 -6.71 15.12 -22.11
C ILE A 370 -7.40 13.76 -21.98
N SER A 371 -7.71 13.15 -23.12
CA SER A 371 -8.27 11.80 -23.22
C SER A 371 -7.47 10.94 -24.19
N PHE A 372 -7.11 9.74 -23.76
CA PHE A 372 -6.40 8.76 -24.58
C PHE A 372 -7.41 7.73 -25.10
N GLY A 373 -7.46 7.58 -26.42
CA GLY A 373 -8.20 6.51 -27.06
C GLY A 373 -7.60 5.13 -26.77
N LEU A 374 -8.40 4.10 -27.08
CA LEU A 374 -7.94 2.72 -27.10
C LEU A 374 -6.86 2.55 -28.18
N ALA A 375 -5.65 2.10 -27.79
CA ALA A 375 -4.60 1.83 -28.76
C ALA A 375 -4.82 0.44 -29.38
N ARG A 376 -5.07 0.38 -30.68
CA ARG A 376 -5.32 -0.89 -31.38
C ARG A 376 -4.03 -1.42 -31.98
N HIS A 377 -3.79 -2.72 -31.84
CA HIS A 377 -2.65 -3.39 -32.45
C HIS A 377 -2.70 -3.26 -33.98
N MET A 378 -1.53 -3.10 -34.60
CA MET A 378 -1.37 -3.01 -36.05
C MET A 378 -0.71 -4.28 -36.59
N GLY A 379 -1.27 -4.84 -37.65
CA GLY A 379 -0.75 -6.03 -38.31
C GLY A 379 -1.04 -7.33 -37.55
N GLU A 380 -0.39 -8.40 -37.99
CA GLU A 380 -0.53 -9.74 -37.41
C GLU A 380 0.19 -9.84 -36.06
N PRO A 381 -0.48 -10.29 -35.00
CA PRO A 381 0.13 -10.33 -33.67
C PRO A 381 1.09 -11.51 -33.53
N GLU A 382 2.32 -11.19 -33.12
CA GLU A 382 3.28 -12.20 -32.67
C GLU A 382 3.27 -12.28 -31.14
N GLU A 383 2.68 -13.36 -30.61
CA GLU A 383 2.76 -13.66 -29.18
C GLU A 383 4.11 -14.32 -28.87
N GLN A 384 4.80 -13.82 -27.85
CA GLN A 384 6.00 -14.51 -27.37
C GLN A 384 5.60 -15.64 -26.42
N ARG A 385 5.51 -16.83 -26.98
CA ARG A 385 5.12 -18.05 -26.26
C ARG A 385 6.30 -18.62 -25.45
N GLU A 386 5.95 -19.51 -24.52
CA GLU A 386 6.90 -20.35 -23.77
C GLU A 386 7.92 -19.61 -22.89
N LEU A 387 7.59 -18.41 -22.41
CA LEU A 387 8.39 -17.82 -21.35
C LEU A 387 8.36 -18.70 -20.09
N PRO A 388 9.52 -18.86 -19.40
CA PRO A 388 9.55 -19.57 -18.13
C PRO A 388 8.66 -18.84 -17.12
N THR A 389 8.13 -19.59 -16.16
CA THR A 389 7.46 -18.96 -15.01
C THR A 389 8.45 -18.06 -14.28
N THR A 390 7.94 -17.00 -13.68
CA THR A 390 8.74 -16.02 -12.94
C THR A 390 8.03 -15.59 -11.67
N ILE A 391 8.66 -14.72 -10.89
CA ILE A 391 8.10 -14.12 -9.68
C ILE A 391 8.11 -12.61 -9.87
N LEU A 392 6.92 -12.02 -9.98
CA LEU A 392 6.75 -10.57 -9.93
C LEU A 392 6.72 -10.14 -8.46
N GLY A 393 7.89 -9.83 -7.90
CA GLY A 393 7.98 -9.26 -6.55
C GLY A 393 7.24 -7.91 -6.49
N ALA A 394 6.38 -7.73 -5.50
CA ALA A 394 5.78 -6.43 -5.20
C ALA A 394 6.71 -5.68 -4.24
N PRO A 395 7.25 -4.51 -4.62
CA PRO A 395 8.10 -3.75 -3.72
C PRO A 395 7.24 -3.21 -2.57
N LYS A 396 7.74 -3.33 -1.35
CA LYS A 396 6.98 -3.01 -0.13
C LYS A 396 7.50 -1.71 0.48
N PRO A 397 6.64 -0.71 0.74
CA PRO A 397 7.07 0.54 1.36
C PRO A 397 7.62 0.32 2.78
N SER A 398 7.28 -0.80 3.43
CA SER A 398 7.89 -1.20 4.71
C SER A 398 9.39 -1.52 4.64
N TYR A 399 9.95 -1.70 3.44
CA TYR A 399 11.40 -1.76 3.25
C TYR A 399 11.97 -0.35 3.15
N PHE A 400 12.00 0.33 4.30
CA PHE A 400 12.46 1.72 4.42
C PHE A 400 13.85 2.01 3.82
N PRO A 401 14.84 1.08 3.74
CA PRO A 401 16.14 1.42 3.15
C PRO A 401 16.06 1.85 1.68
N ALA A 402 15.03 1.42 0.96
CA ALA A 402 14.81 1.85 -0.43
C ALA A 402 13.85 3.04 -0.54
N TYR A 403 12.90 3.19 0.39
CA TYR A 403 11.76 4.10 0.25
C TYR A 403 11.90 5.40 1.05
N ILE A 404 12.78 5.43 2.05
CA ILE A 404 13.15 6.64 2.80
C ILE A 404 14.51 7.10 2.31
N ARG A 405 14.67 8.41 2.06
CA ARG A 405 15.95 8.99 1.67
C ARG A 405 17.00 8.72 2.77
N GLN A 406 18.11 8.12 2.37
CA GLN A 406 19.25 7.85 3.25
C GLN A 406 20.38 8.84 2.94
N GLU A 407 21.17 9.22 3.95
CA GLU A 407 22.31 10.12 3.80
C GLU A 407 23.64 9.35 3.79
N GLY A 408 24.51 9.66 2.83
CA GLY A 408 25.85 9.08 2.69
C GLY A 408 25.90 7.70 2.01
N GLU A 409 27.09 7.33 1.52
CA GLU A 409 27.33 6.04 0.84
C GLU A 409 27.36 4.84 1.81
N ARG A 410 27.70 5.10 3.08
CA ARG A 410 27.68 4.11 4.17
C ARG A 410 26.77 4.59 5.28
N VAL A 411 25.55 4.05 5.28
CA VAL A 411 24.54 4.35 6.29
C VAL A 411 24.89 3.60 7.59
N GLN A 412 25.40 4.33 8.59
CA GLN A 412 25.67 3.76 9.93
C GLN A 412 24.36 3.47 10.68
N SER A 413 23.34 4.30 10.48
CA SER A 413 21.99 4.15 11.03
C SER A 413 20.97 4.54 9.96
N HIS A 414 20.05 3.63 9.63
CA HIS A 414 19.05 3.90 8.61
C HIS A 414 17.97 4.85 9.13
N LYS A 415 17.63 5.87 8.33
CA LYS A 415 16.42 6.66 8.54
C LYS A 415 15.21 5.77 8.24
N THR A 416 14.21 5.84 9.12
CA THR A 416 12.95 5.10 9.03
C THR A 416 11.77 6.04 9.23
N TYR A 417 10.55 5.53 9.13
CA TYR A 417 9.33 6.26 9.48
C TYR A 417 9.22 6.63 10.98
N LEU A 418 10.20 6.29 11.83
CA LEU A 418 10.32 6.82 13.20
C LEU A 418 10.90 8.25 13.24
N ASN A 419 11.63 8.65 12.20
CA ASN A 419 12.38 9.89 12.21
C ASN A 419 11.50 11.06 11.73
N LYS A 420 11.48 12.15 12.50
CA LYS A 420 10.71 13.37 12.19
C LYS A 420 11.14 14.10 10.92
N ASP A 421 12.37 13.85 10.48
CA ASP A 421 13.00 14.39 9.28
C ASP A 421 13.12 13.32 8.18
N ALA A 422 12.36 12.22 8.29
CA ALA A 422 12.28 11.22 7.25
C ALA A 422 11.55 11.80 6.04
N GLU A 423 12.20 11.74 4.89
CA GLU A 423 11.63 12.11 3.59
C GLU A 423 11.50 10.87 2.72
N VAL A 424 10.43 10.81 1.92
CA VAL A 424 10.32 9.74 0.91
C VAL A 424 11.42 9.87 -0.14
N HIS A 425 11.89 8.75 -0.66
CA HIS A 425 12.95 8.74 -1.67
C HIS A 425 12.48 9.35 -3.01
N GLY A 426 11.18 9.36 -3.28
CA GLY A 426 10.56 10.03 -4.42
C GLY A 426 9.78 9.11 -5.35
N TRP A 427 9.78 9.43 -6.65
CA TRP A 427 9.01 8.73 -7.66
C TRP A 427 9.70 7.47 -8.14
N LYS A 428 9.16 6.30 -7.78
CA LYS A 428 9.69 5.01 -8.21
C LYS A 428 9.64 4.85 -9.74
N ARG A 429 10.79 4.62 -10.36
CA ARG A 429 10.95 4.35 -11.80
C ARG A 429 11.76 3.09 -12.03
N TYR A 430 11.39 2.33 -13.04
CA TYR A 430 12.23 1.24 -13.54
C TYR A 430 13.17 1.83 -14.60
N PRO A 431 14.50 1.75 -14.41
CA PRO A 431 15.45 2.15 -15.43
C PRO A 431 15.19 1.40 -16.75
N VAL A 432 15.41 2.09 -17.88
CA VAL A 432 15.32 1.47 -19.19
C VAL A 432 16.36 0.36 -19.29
N ARG A 433 15.93 -0.82 -19.72
CA ARG A 433 16.82 -1.96 -19.97
C ARG A 433 16.81 -2.26 -21.47
N PRO A 434 17.98 -2.40 -22.12
CA PRO A 434 18.04 -2.63 -23.56
C PRO A 434 17.50 -4.01 -23.96
N ARG A 435 17.39 -4.95 -23.00
CA ARG A 435 16.90 -6.30 -23.22
C ARG A 435 16.01 -6.73 -22.06
N ALA A 436 15.04 -7.58 -22.38
CA ALA A 436 14.27 -8.27 -21.37
C ALA A 436 15.13 -9.33 -20.67
N GLU A 437 15.22 -9.26 -19.35
CA GLU A 437 15.92 -10.23 -18.53
C GLU A 437 14.98 -11.36 -18.12
N ARG A 438 15.43 -12.60 -18.34
CA ARG A 438 14.71 -13.78 -17.87
C ARG A 438 15.04 -14.03 -16.40
N GLN A 439 14.14 -13.66 -15.50
CA GLN A 439 14.23 -14.06 -14.11
C GLN A 439 13.59 -15.44 -13.94
N GLN A 440 14.43 -16.46 -13.76
CA GLN A 440 13.97 -17.78 -13.36
C GLN A 440 13.89 -17.87 -11.83
N PRO A 441 12.85 -18.51 -11.27
CA PRO A 441 12.79 -18.79 -9.84
C PRO A 441 14.01 -19.60 -9.41
N THR A 442 14.55 -19.28 -8.24
CA THR A 442 15.51 -20.18 -7.56
C THR A 442 14.86 -21.54 -7.26
N ARG A 443 15.66 -22.56 -6.93
CA ARG A 443 15.14 -23.92 -6.63
C ARG A 443 14.03 -23.89 -5.57
N GLU A 444 14.23 -23.19 -4.46
CA GLU A 444 13.25 -23.04 -3.39
C GLU A 444 11.98 -22.31 -3.86
N GLN A 445 12.15 -21.26 -4.67
CA GLN A 445 11.03 -20.50 -5.23
C GLN A 445 10.23 -21.31 -6.26
N ALA A 446 10.87 -22.24 -6.98
CA ALA A 446 10.23 -23.11 -7.95
C ALA A 446 9.23 -24.09 -7.30
N GLU A 447 9.40 -24.40 -6.00
CA GLU A 447 8.50 -25.25 -5.21
C GLU A 447 7.22 -24.50 -4.79
N ASN A 448 7.29 -23.17 -4.61
CA ASN A 448 6.14 -22.38 -4.19
C ASN A 448 5.35 -21.81 -5.38
N LYS A 449 4.41 -22.60 -5.91
CA LYS A 449 3.59 -22.18 -7.07
C LYS A 449 2.72 -20.95 -6.82
N LYS A 450 2.37 -20.65 -5.56
CA LYS A 450 1.54 -19.49 -5.20
C LYS A 450 2.17 -18.13 -5.50
N VAL A 451 3.50 -18.08 -5.60
CA VAL A 451 4.23 -16.84 -5.91
C VAL A 451 4.66 -16.76 -7.38
N GLN A 452 4.45 -17.84 -8.14
CA GLN A 452 4.85 -17.93 -9.54
C GLN A 452 3.75 -17.44 -10.47
N VAL A 453 4.16 -16.81 -11.56
CA VAL A 453 3.30 -16.36 -12.64
C VAL A 453 3.94 -16.64 -13.99
N ARG A 454 3.11 -17.06 -14.95
CA ARG A 454 3.45 -17.13 -16.37
C ARG A 454 2.97 -15.87 -17.07
N LEU A 455 3.87 -15.23 -17.81
CA LEU A 455 3.58 -14.02 -18.57
C LEU A 455 3.48 -14.37 -20.05
N ASN A 456 2.39 -13.97 -20.71
CA ASN A 456 2.19 -14.18 -22.15
C ASN A 456 2.14 -12.81 -22.86
N PRO A 457 3.30 -12.16 -23.08
CA PRO A 457 3.39 -10.86 -23.75
C PRO A 457 3.26 -10.99 -25.28
N LEU A 458 3.04 -9.86 -25.94
CA LEU A 458 3.39 -9.74 -27.36
C LEU A 458 4.91 -9.57 -27.50
N ALA A 459 5.44 -10.08 -28.61
CA ALA A 459 6.85 -9.99 -28.95
C ALA A 459 7.30 -8.53 -29.16
N ALA A 460 8.61 -8.32 -29.15
CA ALA A 460 9.19 -7.05 -29.58
C ALA A 460 8.81 -6.77 -31.05
N GLY A 461 8.60 -5.51 -31.40
CA GLY A 461 8.11 -5.08 -32.71
C GLY A 461 6.61 -4.80 -32.74
N ALA A 462 5.83 -5.26 -31.75
CA ALA A 462 4.40 -4.98 -31.68
C ALA A 462 4.12 -3.46 -31.74
N SER A 463 3.25 -3.05 -32.68
CA SER A 463 2.88 -1.66 -32.91
C SER A 463 1.40 -1.41 -32.60
N PHE A 464 1.08 -0.23 -32.09
CA PHE A 464 -0.28 0.17 -31.75
C PHE A 464 -0.56 1.61 -32.18
N VAL A 465 -1.77 1.89 -32.65
CA VAL A 465 -2.22 3.25 -32.98
C VAL A 465 -3.34 3.70 -32.06
N ALA A 466 -3.24 4.92 -31.56
CA ALA A 466 -4.26 5.55 -30.72
C ALA A 466 -4.48 7.02 -31.09
N THR A 467 -5.68 7.51 -30.80
CA THR A 467 -5.98 8.95 -30.89
C THR A 467 -5.99 9.57 -29.50
N VAL A 468 -5.15 10.59 -29.29
CA VAL A 468 -5.18 11.46 -28.12
C VAL A 468 -6.05 12.67 -28.45
N ARG A 469 -7.00 12.99 -27.58
CA ARG A 469 -7.86 14.17 -27.70
C ARG A 469 -7.48 15.16 -26.61
N PHE A 470 -7.41 16.43 -26.96
CA PHE A 470 -7.17 17.50 -26.02
C PHE A 470 -8.19 18.63 -26.20
N HIS A 471 -8.56 19.25 -25.10
CA HIS A 471 -9.58 20.29 -25.06
C HIS A 471 -9.06 21.47 -24.26
N ASN A 472 -9.21 22.67 -24.82
CA ASN A 472 -8.95 23.93 -24.14
C ASN A 472 -7.55 23.99 -23.46
N LEU A 473 -6.50 23.45 -24.09
CA LEU A 473 -5.14 23.45 -23.54
C LEU A 473 -4.36 24.68 -23.99
N LEU A 474 -3.67 25.37 -23.08
CA LEU A 474 -2.73 26.41 -23.49
C LEU A 474 -1.52 25.81 -24.23
N PRO A 475 -0.78 26.59 -25.05
CA PRO A 475 0.34 26.08 -25.82
C PRO A 475 1.40 25.36 -24.98
N GLN A 476 1.71 25.83 -23.77
CA GLN A 476 2.63 25.18 -22.84
C GLN A 476 2.07 23.87 -22.23
N GLU A 477 0.75 23.77 -22.07
CA GLU A 477 0.08 22.56 -21.59
C GLU A 477 0.08 21.47 -22.69
N LEU A 478 -0.20 21.87 -23.93
CA LEU A 478 -0.03 20.99 -25.09
C LEU A 478 1.45 20.63 -25.31
N GLY A 479 2.35 21.57 -25.03
CA GLY A 479 3.79 21.34 -24.98
C GLY A 479 4.18 20.21 -24.05
N ALA A 480 3.66 20.20 -22.82
CA ALA A 480 3.90 19.11 -21.86
C ALA A 480 3.40 17.76 -22.39
N LEU A 481 2.23 17.73 -23.04
CA LEU A 481 1.68 16.52 -23.67
C LEU A 481 2.56 16.01 -24.82
N VAL A 482 2.97 16.89 -25.74
CA VAL A 482 3.83 16.53 -26.87
C VAL A 482 5.20 16.07 -26.36
N TRP A 483 5.77 16.80 -25.40
CA TRP A 483 7.05 16.46 -24.78
C TRP A 483 7.02 15.08 -24.14
N VAL A 484 5.98 14.74 -23.37
CA VAL A 484 5.90 13.43 -22.73
C VAL A 484 5.71 12.30 -23.73
N LEU A 485 4.94 12.52 -24.81
CA LEU A 485 4.73 11.48 -25.82
C LEU A 485 6.06 11.10 -26.48
N GLU A 486 6.84 12.08 -26.91
CA GLU A 486 8.07 11.86 -27.69
C GLU A 486 9.38 12.04 -26.90
N TRP A 487 9.32 12.13 -25.57
CA TRP A 487 10.47 12.41 -24.70
C TRP A 487 11.28 13.66 -25.09
N GLY A 488 10.59 14.74 -25.44
CA GLY A 488 11.23 15.97 -25.93
C GLY A 488 11.94 15.81 -27.28
N GLY A 489 11.64 14.73 -28.02
CA GLY A 489 12.31 14.40 -29.28
C GLY A 489 13.55 13.52 -29.12
N ASP A 490 13.87 13.06 -27.91
CA ASP A 490 15.00 12.19 -27.65
C ASP A 490 14.70 10.72 -28.02
N ALA A 491 15.14 10.34 -29.21
CA ALA A 491 14.99 8.98 -29.74
C ALA A 491 15.77 7.91 -28.94
N GLY A 492 16.62 8.28 -27.99
CA GLY A 492 17.32 7.37 -27.07
C GLY A 492 16.49 6.96 -25.85
N LYS A 493 15.44 7.73 -25.51
CA LYS A 493 14.60 7.48 -24.34
C LYS A 493 13.43 6.55 -24.65
N ARG A 494 12.92 5.86 -23.63
CA ARG A 494 11.83 4.88 -23.74
C ARG A 494 10.84 5.05 -22.60
N HIS A 495 9.56 4.86 -22.91
CA HIS A 495 8.51 4.65 -21.93
C HIS A 495 8.54 3.21 -21.42
N ALA A 496 8.03 2.97 -20.21
CA ALA A 496 7.85 1.62 -19.69
C ALA A 496 6.35 1.35 -19.45
N ILE A 497 5.75 0.51 -20.30
CA ILE A 497 4.30 0.25 -20.33
C ILE A 497 3.99 -1.19 -19.93
N GLY A 498 2.95 -1.39 -19.12
CA GLY A 498 2.48 -2.72 -18.75
C GLY A 498 3.25 -3.38 -17.60
N MET A 499 3.14 -4.71 -17.53
CA MET A 499 3.71 -5.60 -16.52
C MET A 499 5.13 -6.03 -16.89
N GLY A 500 5.89 -6.56 -15.92
CA GLY A 500 7.24 -7.07 -16.16
C GLY A 500 8.33 -5.99 -16.30
N LYS A 501 8.07 -4.74 -15.90
CA LYS A 501 9.05 -3.63 -16.00
C LYS A 501 10.37 -3.93 -15.27
N SER A 502 10.31 -4.66 -14.14
CA SER A 502 11.51 -5.13 -13.41
C SER A 502 12.39 -6.08 -14.22
N MET A 503 11.80 -6.72 -15.23
CA MET A 503 12.46 -7.63 -16.17
C MET A 503 12.75 -6.93 -17.51
N GLY A 504 12.54 -5.61 -17.62
CA GLY A 504 12.76 -4.87 -18.86
C GLY A 504 11.65 -5.02 -19.91
N PHE A 505 10.45 -5.49 -19.55
CA PHE A 505 9.33 -5.53 -20.50
C PHE A 505 8.78 -4.13 -20.79
N GLY A 506 8.12 -4.01 -21.94
CA GLY A 506 7.32 -2.84 -22.31
C GLY A 506 8.12 -1.56 -22.52
N GLN A 507 9.39 -1.66 -22.91
CA GLN A 507 10.15 -0.51 -23.40
C GLN A 507 9.53 -0.04 -24.72
N THR A 508 8.95 1.15 -24.74
CA THR A 508 8.10 1.62 -25.84
C THR A 508 8.54 3.01 -26.28
N SER A 509 8.62 3.25 -27.59
CA SER A 509 8.65 4.60 -28.15
C SER A 509 7.27 5.00 -28.60
N ILE A 510 6.96 6.29 -28.54
CA ILE A 510 5.73 6.84 -29.11
C ILE A 510 6.13 7.94 -30.09
N ARG A 511 5.45 7.99 -31.23
CA ARG A 511 5.58 9.04 -32.23
C ARG A 511 4.22 9.66 -32.51
N ILE A 512 4.18 10.97 -32.72
CA ILE A 512 3.00 11.66 -33.23
C ILE A 512 3.06 11.60 -34.76
N THR A 513 2.11 10.90 -35.38
CA THR A 513 2.13 10.63 -36.83
C THR A 513 1.24 11.58 -37.63
N ALA A 514 0.19 12.10 -37.00
CA ALA A 514 -0.71 13.08 -37.57
C ALA A 514 -1.43 13.83 -36.46
N GLY A 515 -2.05 14.95 -36.79
CA GLY A 515 -2.93 15.64 -35.87
C GLY A 515 -3.60 16.82 -36.52
N GLN A 516 -4.57 17.36 -35.79
CA GLN A 516 -5.23 18.61 -36.14
C GLN A 516 -5.52 19.37 -34.86
N TYR A 517 -5.42 20.69 -34.93
CA TYR A 517 -5.74 21.58 -33.83
C TYR A 517 -6.50 22.80 -34.32
N ARG A 518 -7.20 23.46 -33.40
CA ARG A 518 -7.78 24.78 -33.62
C ARG A 518 -7.63 25.62 -32.36
N GLU A 519 -7.48 26.93 -32.55
CA GLU A 519 -7.45 27.89 -31.47
C GLU A 519 -8.87 28.21 -30.97
N ASN A 520 -8.99 28.52 -29.69
CA ASN A 520 -10.21 29.07 -29.13
C ASN A 520 -10.43 30.47 -29.72
N GLY A 521 -11.58 30.65 -30.36
CA GLY A 521 -11.97 31.90 -31.01
C GLY A 521 -13.39 31.80 -31.58
N PRO A 522 -13.82 32.78 -32.40
CA PRO A 522 -15.18 32.81 -32.98
C PRO A 522 -15.54 31.54 -33.76
N HIS A 523 -14.54 30.87 -34.34
CA HIS A 523 -14.66 29.63 -35.08
C HIS A 523 -15.04 28.41 -34.22
N LEU A 524 -15.08 28.50 -32.89
CA LEU A 524 -15.54 27.40 -32.04
C LEU A 524 -16.99 26.97 -32.35
N LEU A 525 -17.78 27.87 -32.93
CA LEU A 525 -19.17 27.65 -33.34
C LEU A 525 -19.31 27.13 -34.79
N THR A 526 -18.22 26.97 -35.54
CA THR A 526 -18.22 26.43 -36.91
C THR A 526 -17.29 25.22 -37.02
N GLU A 527 -17.38 24.49 -38.14
CA GLU A 527 -16.44 23.40 -38.47
C GLU A 527 -15.10 23.91 -39.03
N ASP A 528 -14.94 25.23 -39.20
CA ASP A 528 -13.75 25.84 -39.78
C ASP A 528 -12.61 26.01 -38.75
N GLY A 529 -11.42 26.35 -39.25
CA GLY A 529 -10.28 26.74 -38.42
C GLY A 529 -9.41 25.60 -37.91
N TRP A 530 -9.67 24.36 -38.34
CA TRP A 530 -8.76 23.24 -38.11
C TRP A 530 -7.49 23.39 -38.96
N GLN A 531 -6.34 23.27 -38.29
CA GLN A 531 -5.01 23.31 -38.89
C GLN A 531 -4.33 21.96 -38.68
N PRO A 532 -3.59 21.43 -39.67
CA PRO A 532 -2.80 20.23 -39.49
C PRO A 532 -1.70 20.47 -38.46
N VAL A 533 -1.34 19.43 -37.71
CA VAL A 533 -0.16 19.44 -36.83
C VAL A 533 1.05 18.98 -37.65
N ASP A 534 2.02 19.87 -37.84
CA ASP A 534 3.29 19.58 -38.51
C ASP A 534 4.48 19.54 -37.52
N GLY A 535 5.65 19.16 -38.03
CA GLY A 535 6.87 19.02 -37.21
C GLY A 535 7.38 20.34 -36.62
N GLU A 536 7.16 21.47 -37.30
CA GLU A 536 7.53 22.79 -36.78
C GLU A 536 6.66 23.14 -35.58
N ARG A 537 5.35 22.95 -35.71
CA ARG A 537 4.39 23.23 -34.63
C ARG A 537 4.64 22.36 -33.40
N LEU A 538 4.92 21.07 -33.60
CA LEU A 538 5.31 20.17 -32.50
C LEU A 538 6.56 20.66 -31.77
N THR A 539 7.55 21.17 -32.51
CA THR A 539 8.79 21.72 -31.94
C THR A 539 8.53 23.00 -31.16
N GLN A 540 7.71 23.90 -31.69
CA GLN A 540 7.30 25.13 -30.99
C GLN A 540 6.57 24.82 -29.67
N TRP A 541 5.64 23.87 -29.66
CA TRP A 541 4.94 23.49 -28.43
C TRP A 541 5.88 22.83 -27.42
N ARG A 542 6.79 21.96 -27.84
CA ARG A 542 7.81 21.38 -26.92
C ARG A 542 8.63 22.47 -26.25
N ALA A 543 9.15 23.43 -27.02
CA ALA A 543 9.95 24.53 -26.47
C ALA A 543 9.20 25.32 -25.39
N ARG A 544 7.89 25.55 -25.55
CA ARG A 544 7.04 26.23 -24.56
C ARG A 544 6.90 25.51 -23.22
N PHE A 545 7.18 24.21 -23.16
CA PHE A 545 7.20 23.46 -21.90
C PHE A 545 8.59 23.45 -21.26
N GLU A 546 9.64 23.52 -22.07
CA GLU A 546 11.03 23.48 -21.61
C GLU A 546 11.53 24.84 -21.08
N THR A 547 10.94 25.94 -21.55
CA THR A 547 11.20 27.32 -21.11
C THR A 547 10.13 27.81 -20.15
#